data_AF-A0A2S9FKV8-F1
#
_entry.id   AF-A0A2S9FKV8-F1
#
_cell.length_a   1.000
_cell.length_b   1.000
_cell.length_c   1.000
_cell.angle_alpha   90.00
_cell.angle_beta   90.00
_cell.angle_gamma   90.00
#
_symmetry.space_group_name_H-M   'P 1'
#
loop_
_entity.id
_entity.type
_entity.pdbx_description
1 polymer ?
#
loop_
_entity_poly.entity_id
_entity_poly.type
_entity_poly.pdbx_seq_one_letter_code
_entity_poly.pdbx_strand_id
1 'polypeptide(L)'
;AVAKVVLNNLYKHTQLQTSFGANMLSIVDGVPRTLRIDQLIRLYVVHQLDVIVRRTTFRLRKANERAHILRGLVKALDALDEVIALIRASANVDVARAGLIELLDVDEIQAQAILDMQLRRLAALERQRIVDDLAKIEAEIADLEDILAKPERQRAIVHDELKELADKYGDDRR
;
A
#
# COMPACT_ATOMS: atom_id res chain seq x y z
N ALA A 1 38.79 33.44 44.44
CA ALA A 1 37.46 33.84 43.91
C ALA A 1 36.47 32.69 44.14
N VAL A 2 35.22 32.98 44.52
CA VAL A 2 34.20 31.93 44.74
C VAL A 2 33.74 31.40 43.38
N ALA A 3 34.00 30.12 43.08
CA ALA A 3 33.75 29.52 41.75
C ALA A 3 32.32 29.74 41.22
N LYS A 4 31.31 29.77 42.10
CA LYS A 4 29.92 30.07 41.75
C LYS A 4 29.70 31.49 41.19
N VAL A 5 30.47 32.47 41.66
CA VAL A 5 30.37 33.86 41.15
C VAL A 5 30.92 33.94 39.72
N VAL A 6 32.01 33.21 39.42
CA VAL A 6 32.55 33.10 38.06
C VAL A 6 31.54 32.40 37.14
N LEU A 7 30.92 31.31 37.59
CA LEU A 7 29.90 30.60 36.82
C LEU A 7 28.69 31.50 36.48
N ASN A 8 28.20 32.28 37.44
CA ASN A 8 27.10 33.22 37.20
C ASN A 8 27.48 34.32 36.20
N ASN A 9 28.73 34.80 36.24
CA ASN A 9 29.22 35.76 35.25
C ASN A 9 29.34 35.11 33.87
N LEU A 10 29.76 33.84 33.78
CA LEU A 10 29.77 33.09 32.52
C LEU A 10 28.36 32.92 31.96
N TYR A 11 27.36 32.58 32.77
CA TYR A 11 25.97 32.54 32.31
C TYR A 11 25.47 33.90 31.78
N LYS A 12 25.89 35.02 32.37
CA LYS A 12 25.45 36.36 31.97
C LYS A 12 26.14 36.90 30.71
N HIS A 13 27.41 36.58 30.52
CA HIS A 13 28.25 37.20 29.50
C HIS A 13 28.69 36.24 28.39
N THR A 14 28.27 34.97 28.44
CA THR A 14 28.61 33.96 27.43
C THR A 14 27.37 33.11 27.09
N GLN A 15 27.50 32.26 26.07
CA GLN A 15 26.45 31.32 25.68
C GLN A 15 26.40 30.04 26.55
N LEU A 16 27.09 30.01 27.68
CA LEU A 16 26.98 28.89 28.63
C LEU A 16 25.55 28.73 29.17
N GLN A 17 24.78 29.82 29.21
CA GLN A 17 23.32 29.80 29.37
C GLN A 17 22.71 30.61 28.23
N THR A 18 21.80 29.99 27.47
CA THR A 18 21.07 30.65 26.39
C THR A 18 19.58 30.38 26.51
N SER A 19 18.78 31.30 25.96
CA SER A 19 17.34 31.11 25.83
C SER A 19 17.04 30.59 24.41
N PHE A 20 16.19 29.57 24.32
CA PHE A 20 15.63 29.14 23.04
C PHE A 20 14.27 29.80 22.84
N GLY A 21 14.20 30.81 21.97
CA GLY A 21 12.95 31.49 21.61
C GLY A 21 12.09 30.64 20.69
N ALA A 22 11.32 29.71 21.26
CA ALA A 22 10.47 28.81 20.48
C ALA A 22 9.35 29.58 19.74
N ASN A 23 9.36 29.54 18.41
CA ASN A 23 8.26 29.97 17.56
C ASN A 23 7.81 28.80 16.68
N MET A 24 6.72 28.14 17.08
CA MET A 24 6.16 26.98 16.38
C MET A 24 5.32 27.41 15.18
N LEU A 25 5.97 27.98 14.15
CA LEU A 25 5.36 28.42 12.89
C LEU A 25 5.46 27.32 11.84
N SER A 26 4.36 26.97 11.17
CA SER A 26 4.33 25.95 10.11
C SER A 26 3.26 26.26 9.06
N ILE A 27 3.37 25.65 7.88
CA ILE A 27 2.36 25.74 6.83
C ILE A 27 1.29 24.67 7.07
N VAL A 28 0.02 25.09 7.09
CA VAL A 28 -1.14 24.20 7.15
C VAL A 28 -2.05 24.59 6.00
N ASP A 29 -2.27 23.65 5.07
CA ASP A 29 -3.11 23.86 3.87
C ASP A 29 -2.70 25.10 3.06
N GLY A 30 -1.39 25.30 2.89
CA GLY A 30 -0.82 26.43 2.15
C GLY A 30 -0.76 27.75 2.93
N VAL A 31 -1.27 27.81 4.17
CA VAL A 31 -1.31 29.02 4.98
C VAL A 31 -0.35 28.92 6.18
N PRO A 32 0.52 29.93 6.43
CA PRO A 32 1.36 29.98 7.62
C PRO A 32 0.52 30.14 8.90
N ARG A 33 0.76 29.30 9.90
CA ARG A 33 0.08 29.32 11.20
C ARG A 33 1.06 29.06 12.34
N THR A 34 0.94 29.83 13.42
CA THR A 34 1.57 29.49 14.69
C THR A 34 0.72 28.46 15.41
N LEU A 35 1.31 27.32 15.77
CA LEU A 35 0.62 26.15 16.27
C LEU A 35 0.99 25.86 17.73
N ARG A 36 0.04 25.30 18.46
CA ARG A 36 0.29 24.64 19.74
C ARG A 36 0.71 23.18 19.53
N ILE A 37 1.28 22.56 20.55
CA ILE A 37 1.72 21.16 20.52
C ILE A 37 0.56 20.21 20.16
N ASP A 38 -0.64 20.42 20.73
CA ASP A 38 -1.82 19.59 20.42
C ASP A 38 -2.21 19.66 18.94
N GLN A 39 -2.04 20.83 18.31
CA GLN A 39 -2.33 21.03 16.90
C GLN A 39 -1.30 20.35 16.00
N LEU A 40 0.00 20.45 16.33
CA LEU A 40 1.07 19.77 15.62
C LEU A 40 0.86 18.26 15.59
N ILE A 41 0.60 17.66 16.75
CA ILE A 41 0.37 16.22 16.87
C ILE A 41 -0.90 15.79 16.11
N ARG A 42 -2.01 16.53 16.24
CA ARG A 42 -3.24 16.21 15.53
C ARG A 42 -3.09 16.28 14.02
N LEU A 43 -2.43 17.32 13.49
CA LEU A 43 -2.18 17.47 12.05
C LEU A 43 -1.33 16.33 11.52
N TYR A 44 -0.29 15.94 12.25
CA TYR A 44 0.53 14.78 11.91
C TYR A 44 -0.30 13.50 11.87
N VAL A 45 -1.11 13.22 12.90
CA VAL A 45 -1.97 12.03 12.96
C VAL A 45 -2.98 12.00 11.82
N VAL A 46 -3.61 13.14 11.49
CA VAL A 46 -4.53 13.25 10.35
C VAL A 46 -3.81 12.91 9.06
N HIS A 47 -2.59 13.42 8.86
CA HIS A 47 -1.80 13.08 7.68
C HIS A 47 -1.44 11.59 7.63
N GLN A 48 -1.06 10.97 8.75
CA GLN A 48 -0.78 9.53 8.77
C GLN A 48 -2.00 8.70 8.38
N LEU A 49 -3.19 9.07 8.86
CA LEU A 49 -4.43 8.41 8.45
C LEU A 49 -4.71 8.55 6.95
N ASP A 50 -4.51 9.74 6.37
CA ASP A 50 -4.62 9.95 4.92
C ASP A 50 -3.66 9.04 4.15
N VAL A 51 -2.40 8.97 4.59
CA VAL A 51 -1.39 8.10 3.98
C VAL A 51 -1.82 6.63 4.02
N ILE A 52 -2.32 6.14 5.16
CA ILE A 52 -2.81 4.76 5.28
C ILE A 52 -4.00 4.50 4.36
N VAL A 53 -5.01 5.37 4.35
CA VAL A 53 -6.18 5.21 3.48
C VAL A 53 -5.78 5.20 2.01
N ARG A 54 -4.91 6.12 1.57
CA ARG A 54 -4.42 6.17 0.19
C ARG A 54 -3.60 4.94 -0.18
N ARG A 55 -2.73 4.47 0.72
CA ARG A 55 -1.94 3.25 0.53
C ARG A 55 -2.84 2.02 0.40
N THR A 56 -3.82 1.86 1.28
CA THR A 56 -4.75 0.73 1.26
C THR A 56 -5.64 0.77 0.02
N THR A 57 -6.14 1.95 -0.37
CA THR A 57 -6.90 2.13 -1.63
C THR A 57 -6.07 1.75 -2.86
N PHE A 58 -4.81 2.17 -2.88
CA PHE A 58 -3.89 1.81 -3.96
C PHE A 58 -3.68 0.29 -4.04
N ARG A 59 -3.41 -0.35 -2.89
CA ARG A 59 -3.24 -1.82 -2.81
C ARG A 59 -4.50 -2.56 -3.24
N LEU A 60 -5.67 -2.13 -2.77
CA LEU A 60 -6.95 -2.74 -3.12
C LEU A 60 -7.21 -2.69 -4.63
N ARG A 61 -6.96 -1.54 -5.27
CA ARG A 61 -7.07 -1.41 -6.72
C ARG A 61 -6.13 -2.40 -7.43
N LYS A 62 -4.86 -2.46 -7.02
CA LYS A 62 -3.87 -3.36 -7.64
C LYS A 62 -4.18 -4.84 -7.41
N ALA A 63 -4.69 -5.18 -6.23
CA ALA A 63 -5.12 -6.54 -5.91
C ALA A 63 -6.33 -6.94 -6.77
N ASN A 64 -7.32 -6.07 -6.94
CA ASN A 64 -8.47 -6.30 -7.82
C ASN A 64 -8.06 -6.46 -9.29
N GLU A 65 -7.17 -5.60 -9.81
CA GLU A 65 -6.63 -5.74 -11.17
C GLU A 65 -5.97 -7.13 -11.36
N ARG A 66 -5.19 -7.58 -10.37
CA ARG A 66 -4.53 -8.90 -10.42
C ARG A 66 -5.51 -10.06 -10.30
N ALA A 67 -6.48 -9.97 -9.38
CA ALA A 67 -7.52 -10.98 -9.19
C ALA A 67 -8.37 -11.13 -10.45
N HIS A 68 -8.69 -10.02 -11.12
CA HIS A 68 -9.40 -10.03 -12.39
C HIS A 68 -8.70 -10.89 -13.44
N ILE A 69 -7.39 -10.69 -13.64
CA ILE A 69 -6.61 -11.54 -14.56
C ILE A 69 -6.62 -12.99 -14.10
N LEU A 70 -6.35 -13.26 -12.83
CA LEU A 70 -6.29 -14.62 -12.30
C LEU A 70 -7.61 -15.38 -12.48
N ARG A 71 -8.76 -14.72 -12.32
CA ARG A 71 -10.08 -15.32 -12.61
C ARG A 71 -10.21 -15.77 -14.06
N GLY A 72 -9.75 -14.95 -15.01
CA GLY A 72 -9.74 -15.31 -16.43
C GLY A 72 -8.82 -16.51 -16.71
N LEU A 73 -7.63 -16.53 -16.10
CA LEU A 73 -6.69 -17.64 -16.25
C LEU A 73 -7.24 -18.95 -15.64
N VAL A 74 -7.91 -18.89 -14.50
CA VAL A 74 -8.55 -20.07 -13.88
C VAL A 74 -9.66 -20.60 -14.78
N LYS A 75 -10.56 -19.74 -15.29
CA LYS A 75 -11.60 -20.14 -16.26
C LYS A 75 -10.97 -20.85 -17.48
N ALA A 76 -9.87 -20.31 -18.01
CA ALA A 76 -9.18 -20.92 -19.15
C ALA A 76 -8.52 -22.26 -18.81
N LEU A 77 -8.06 -22.46 -17.57
CA LEU A 77 -7.47 -23.72 -17.11
C LEU A 77 -8.53 -24.81 -16.90
N ASP A 78 -9.76 -24.42 -16.52
CA ASP A 78 -10.90 -25.33 -16.36
C ASP A 78 -11.44 -25.83 -17.72
N ALA A 79 -11.37 -25.00 -18.76
CA ALA A 79 -11.77 -25.33 -20.14
C ALA A 79 -10.56 -25.39 -21.10
N LEU A 80 -9.45 -25.97 -20.65
CA LEU A 80 -8.17 -25.87 -21.35
C LEU A 80 -8.18 -26.48 -22.75
N ASP A 81 -8.84 -27.63 -22.93
CA ASP A 81 -8.88 -28.32 -24.21
C ASP A 81 -9.66 -27.52 -25.25
N GLU A 82 -10.80 -26.94 -24.85
CA GLU A 82 -11.61 -26.04 -25.66
C GLU A 82 -10.87 -24.76 -26.01
N VAL A 83 -10.15 -24.17 -25.05
CA VAL A 83 -9.33 -22.97 -25.26
C VAL A 83 -8.22 -23.23 -26.27
N ILE A 84 -7.48 -24.34 -26.15
CA ILE A 84 -6.41 -24.70 -27.09
C ILE A 84 -6.99 -24.99 -28.49
N ALA A 85 -8.11 -25.70 -28.57
CA ALA A 85 -8.78 -25.99 -29.83
C ALA A 85 -9.23 -24.71 -30.54
N LEU A 86 -9.85 -23.78 -29.81
CA LEU A 86 -10.29 -22.49 -30.32
C LEU A 86 -9.11 -21.66 -30.84
N ILE A 87 -8.02 -21.54 -30.07
CA ILE A 87 -6.84 -20.78 -30.47
C ILE A 87 -6.22 -21.38 -31.74
N ARG A 88 -6.12 -22.71 -31.84
CA ARG A 88 -5.56 -23.40 -33.02
C ARG A 88 -6.44 -23.32 -34.26
N ALA A 89 -7.76 -23.25 -34.11
CA ALA A 89 -8.71 -23.12 -35.21
C ALA A 89 -8.83 -21.67 -35.72
N SER A 90 -8.43 -20.70 -34.91
CA SER A 90 -8.53 -19.27 -35.24
C SER A 90 -7.51 -18.84 -36.30
N ALA A 91 -7.95 -18.04 -37.28
CA ALA A 91 -7.09 -17.60 -38.38
C ALA A 91 -6.04 -16.56 -37.96
N ASN A 92 -6.30 -15.79 -36.90
CA ASN A 92 -5.39 -14.79 -36.35
C ASN A 92 -5.68 -14.56 -34.85
N VAL A 93 -4.84 -13.75 -34.20
CA VAL A 93 -4.92 -13.47 -32.76
C VAL A 93 -6.22 -12.74 -32.39
N ASP A 94 -6.72 -11.85 -33.25
CA ASP A 94 -7.93 -11.07 -32.96
C ASP A 94 -9.20 -11.94 -32.98
N VAL A 95 -9.28 -12.89 -33.92
CA VAL A 95 -10.34 -13.90 -33.97
C VAL A 95 -10.29 -14.80 -32.73
N ALA A 96 -9.09 -15.24 -32.33
CA ALA A 96 -8.91 -16.04 -31.12
C ALA A 96 -9.36 -15.28 -29.86
N ARG A 97 -8.98 -14.00 -29.75
CA ARG A 97 -9.36 -13.13 -28.63
C ARG A 97 -10.88 -12.98 -28.53
N ALA A 98 -11.56 -12.65 -29.63
CA ALA A 98 -13.01 -12.52 -29.66
C ALA A 98 -13.71 -13.84 -29.29
N GLY A 99 -13.20 -14.97 -29.79
CA GLY A 99 -13.73 -16.30 -29.43
C GLY A 99 -13.52 -16.66 -27.96
N LEU A 100 -12.38 -16.29 -27.35
CA LEU A 100 -12.13 -16.52 -25.92
C LEU A 100 -13.06 -15.68 -25.02
N ILE A 101 -13.33 -14.43 -25.42
CA ILE A 101 -14.29 -13.56 -24.74
C ILE A 101 -15.67 -14.22 -24.67
N GLU A 102 -16.15 -14.76 -25.79
CA GLU A 102 -17.45 -15.43 -25.86
C GLU A 102 -17.45 -16.78 -25.13
N LEU A 103 -16.42 -17.60 -25.32
CA LEU A 103 -16.34 -18.95 -24.75
C LEU A 103 -16.29 -18.94 -23.22
N LEU A 104 -15.51 -18.03 -22.64
CA LEU A 104 -15.24 -18.01 -21.20
C LEU A 104 -16.04 -16.94 -20.46
N ASP A 105 -16.81 -16.11 -21.16
CA ASP A 105 -17.48 -14.92 -20.61
C ASP A 105 -16.47 -14.05 -19.83
N VAL A 106 -15.44 -13.59 -20.55
CA VAL A 106 -14.32 -12.80 -20.02
C VAL A 106 -14.15 -11.52 -20.82
N ASP A 107 -13.50 -10.52 -20.25
CA ASP A 107 -13.22 -9.28 -20.98
C ASP A 107 -11.95 -9.37 -21.84
N GLU A 108 -11.69 -8.30 -22.60
CA GLU A 108 -10.55 -8.23 -23.52
C GLU A 108 -9.20 -8.35 -22.80
N ILE A 109 -9.08 -7.79 -21.59
CA ILE A 109 -7.83 -7.81 -20.82
C ILE A 109 -7.55 -9.25 -20.34
N GLN A 110 -8.57 -9.95 -19.86
CA GLN A 110 -8.46 -11.36 -19.49
C GLN A 110 -8.14 -12.24 -20.70
N ALA A 111 -8.85 -12.06 -21.82
CA ALA A 111 -8.60 -12.81 -23.05
C ALA A 111 -7.16 -12.61 -23.55
N GLN A 112 -6.66 -11.37 -23.53
CA GLN A 112 -5.26 -11.08 -23.85
C GLN A 112 -4.30 -11.80 -22.90
N ALA A 113 -4.55 -11.77 -21.58
CA ALA A 113 -3.71 -12.47 -20.61
C ALA A 113 -3.69 -14.00 -20.81
N ILE A 114 -4.80 -14.58 -21.28
CA ILE A 114 -4.87 -16.01 -21.67
C ILE A 114 -4.02 -16.28 -22.90
N LEU A 115 -4.09 -15.43 -23.93
CA LEU A 115 -3.27 -15.54 -25.15
C LEU A 115 -1.77 -15.38 -24.86
N ASP A 116 -1.42 -14.53 -23.89
CA ASP A 116 -0.04 -14.31 -23.46
C ASP A 116 0.49 -15.43 -22.53
N MET A 117 -0.35 -16.41 -22.19
CA MET A 117 0.04 -17.52 -21.33
C MET A 117 1.08 -18.42 -22.03
N GLN A 118 2.17 -18.70 -21.33
CA GLN A 118 3.21 -19.59 -21.84
C GLN A 118 2.88 -21.06 -21.54
N LEU A 119 3.18 -21.97 -22.49
CA LEU A 119 2.91 -23.42 -22.36
C LEU A 119 3.43 -24.06 -21.06
N ARG A 120 4.53 -23.54 -20.49
CA ARG A 120 5.05 -24.02 -19.18
C ARG A 120 4.08 -23.86 -18.02
N ARG A 121 3.14 -22.91 -18.11
CA ARG A 121 2.10 -22.67 -17.09
C ARG A 121 1.05 -23.77 -17.03
N LEU A 122 1.00 -24.64 -18.04
CA LEU A 122 0.06 -25.77 -18.10
C LEU A 122 0.49 -26.97 -17.26
N ALA A 123 1.74 -27.00 -16.79
CA ALA A 123 2.20 -28.02 -15.85
C ALA A 123 1.33 -28.02 -14.58
N ALA A 124 1.03 -29.20 -14.04
CA ALA A 124 0.08 -29.36 -12.92
C ALA A 124 0.39 -28.44 -11.72
N LEU A 125 1.68 -28.30 -11.37
CA LEU A 125 2.12 -27.42 -10.28
C LEU A 125 1.88 -25.94 -10.58
N GLU A 126 2.10 -25.51 -11.82
CA GLU A 126 1.89 -24.10 -12.23
C GLU A 126 0.40 -23.75 -12.31
N ARG A 127 -0.43 -24.70 -12.75
CA ARG A 127 -1.90 -24.59 -12.69
C ARG A 127 -2.37 -24.39 -11.26
N GLN A 128 -1.93 -25.26 -10.34
CA GLN A 128 -2.29 -25.15 -8.93
C GLN A 128 -1.83 -23.81 -8.34
N ARG A 129 -0.64 -23.33 -8.70
CA ARG A 129 -0.15 -22.03 -8.23
C ARG A 129 -1.06 -20.87 -8.64
N ILE A 130 -1.64 -20.89 -9.84
CA ILE A 130 -2.57 -19.83 -10.29
C ILE A 130 -3.84 -19.84 -9.43
N VAL A 131 -4.37 -21.02 -9.13
CA VAL A 131 -5.55 -21.18 -8.26
C VAL A 131 -5.23 -20.71 -6.83
N ASP A 132 -4.07 -21.10 -6.30
CA ASP A 132 -3.62 -20.69 -4.96
C ASP A 132 -3.38 -19.17 -4.88
N ASP A 133 -2.81 -18.58 -5.93
CA ASP A 133 -2.59 -17.14 -6.02
C ASP A 133 -3.92 -16.37 -6.09
N LEU A 134 -4.94 -16.92 -6.76
CA LEU A 134 -6.29 -16.36 -6.76
C LEU A 134 -6.90 -16.37 -5.36
N ALA A 135 -6.83 -17.51 -4.66
CA ALA A 135 -7.35 -17.62 -3.30
C ALA A 135 -6.66 -16.65 -2.33
N LYS A 136 -5.34 -16.49 -2.44
CA LYS A 136 -4.57 -15.54 -1.62
C LYS A 136 -4.94 -14.10 -1.91
N ILE A 137 -5.06 -13.71 -3.19
CA ILE A 137 -5.37 -12.32 -3.53
C ILE A 137 -6.80 -11.96 -3.14
N GLU A 138 -7.75 -12.90 -3.17
CA GLU A 138 -9.12 -12.66 -2.71
C GLU A 138 -9.18 -12.48 -1.19
N ALA A 139 -8.39 -13.25 -0.44
CA ALA A 139 -8.22 -13.02 1.01
C ALA A 139 -7.57 -11.65 1.30
N GLU A 140 -6.58 -11.26 0.50
CA GLU A 140 -5.94 -9.93 0.62
C GLU A 140 -6.94 -8.80 0.32
N ILE A 141 -7.76 -8.93 -0.73
CA ILE A 141 -8.81 -7.97 -1.08
C ILE A 141 -9.78 -7.80 0.09
N ALA A 142 -10.27 -8.91 0.67
CA ALA A 142 -11.19 -8.86 1.79
C ALA A 142 -10.59 -8.15 3.02
N ASP A 143 -9.31 -8.38 3.32
CA ASP A 143 -8.62 -7.67 4.40
C ASP A 143 -8.48 -6.17 4.11
N LEU A 144 -8.11 -5.80 2.88
CA LEU A 144 -7.97 -4.41 2.46
C LEU A 144 -9.30 -3.65 2.49
N GLU A 145 -10.39 -4.29 2.06
CA GLU A 145 -11.74 -3.75 2.16
C GLU A 145 -12.15 -3.54 3.62
N ASP A 146 -11.86 -4.49 4.49
CA ASP A 146 -12.15 -4.38 5.93
C ASP A 146 -11.36 -3.23 6.58
N ILE A 147 -10.09 -3.02 6.19
CA ILE A 147 -9.30 -1.86 6.63
C ILE A 147 -9.94 -0.55 6.20
N LEU A 148 -10.42 -0.44 4.95
CA LEU A 148 -11.06 0.78 4.46
C LEU A 148 -12.43 1.02 5.13
N ALA A 149 -13.17 -0.03 5.47
CA ALA A 149 -14.46 0.06 6.13
C ALA A 149 -14.37 0.44 7.62
N LYS A 150 -13.23 0.16 8.27
CA LYS A 150 -13.05 0.30 9.74
C LYS A 150 -12.00 1.35 10.12
N PRO A 151 -12.40 2.58 10.48
CA PRO A 151 -11.47 3.63 10.92
C PRO A 151 -10.60 3.23 12.12
N GLU A 152 -11.09 2.36 13.00
CA GLU A 152 -10.35 1.80 14.13
C GLU A 152 -9.18 0.91 13.66
N ARG A 153 -9.35 0.13 12.58
CA ARG A 153 -8.25 -0.65 12.00
C ARG A 153 -7.19 0.28 11.40
N GLN A 154 -7.60 1.35 10.75
CA GLN A 154 -6.66 2.35 10.21
C GLN A 154 -5.83 2.98 11.34
N ARG A 155 -6.45 3.34 12.46
CA ARG A 155 -5.74 3.87 13.64
C ARG A 155 -4.80 2.84 14.26
N ALA A 156 -5.22 1.58 14.36
CA ALA A 156 -4.37 0.50 14.86
C ALA A 156 -3.12 0.31 13.99
N ILE A 157 -3.28 0.31 12.66
CA ILE A 157 -2.16 0.22 11.72
C ILE A 157 -1.18 1.39 11.90
N VAL A 158 -1.69 2.63 11.99
CA VAL A 158 -0.84 3.81 12.25
C VAL A 158 -0.08 3.65 13.56
N HIS A 159 -0.74 3.20 14.61
CA HIS A 159 -0.13 2.99 15.92
C HIS A 159 0.99 1.95 15.86
N ASP A 160 0.73 0.78 15.26
CA ASP A 160 1.66 -0.33 15.24
C ASP A 160 2.91 -0.01 14.39
N GLU A 161 2.72 0.62 13.23
CA GLU A 161 3.83 1.07 12.37
C GLU A 161 4.67 2.17 13.05
N LEU A 162 4.04 3.14 13.72
CA LEU A 162 4.78 4.16 14.48
C LEU A 162 5.53 3.58 15.66
N LYS A 163 4.93 2.60 16.34
CA LYS A 163 5.56 1.91 17.46
C LYS A 163 6.79 1.13 17.01
N GLU A 164 6.71 0.40 15.90
CA GLU A 164 7.87 -0.29 15.32
C GLU A 164 9.01 0.69 15.01
N LEU A 165 8.70 1.86 14.45
CA LEU A 165 9.69 2.91 14.19
C LEU A 165 10.28 3.47 15.49
N ALA A 166 9.45 3.72 16.51
CA ALA A 166 9.92 4.21 17.80
C ALA A 166 10.82 3.19 18.50
N ASP A 167 10.46 1.90 18.47
CA ASP A 167 11.25 0.82 19.07
C ASP A 167 12.60 0.63 18.34
N LYS A 168 12.62 0.87 17.03
CA LYS A 168 13.84 0.72 16.21
C LYS A 168 14.78 1.92 16.25
N TYR A 169 14.23 3.14 16.37
CA TYR A 169 14.99 4.39 16.18
C TYR A 169 14.97 5.33 17.40
N GLY A 170 14.23 5.02 18.45
CA GLY A 170 14.17 5.83 19.67
C GLY A 170 15.47 5.77 20.48
N ASP A 171 15.82 6.88 21.13
CA ASP A 171 16.97 6.99 22.02
C ASP A 171 16.63 7.71 23.34
N ASP A 172 17.53 7.61 24.33
CA ASP A 172 17.36 8.25 25.63
C ASP A 172 17.42 9.78 25.52
N ARG A 173 16.63 10.47 26.36
CA ARG A 173 16.63 11.94 26.45
C ARG A 173 18.01 12.46 26.88
N ARG A 174 18.50 13.48 26.18
CA ARG A 174 19.76 14.19 26.45
C ARG A 174 19.55 15.51 27.20
#